data_AF-A0A2G9TLT3-F1
#
_entry.id   AF-A0A2G9TLT3-F1
#
_cell.length_a   1.000
_cell.length_b   1.000
_cell.length_c   1.000
_cell.angle_alpha   90.00
_cell.angle_beta   90.00
_cell.angle_gamma   90.00
#
_symmetry.space_group_name_H-M   'P 1'
#
loop_
_entity.id
_entity.type
_entity.pdbx_description
1 polymer ?
#
loop_
_entity_poly.entity_id
_entity_poly.type
_entity_poly.pdbx_seq_one_letter_code
_entity_poly.pdbx_strand_id
1 'polypeptide(L)'
;YISPECTCMDEDGSAYDFCYHLPENKTIRGERFSCEHLSTLKSLGLLNTSQFPFAPGSIDPMFVAGFSEDHQEEALYLMNSIVKHKPEMKRMIVYDLGGVDRSLFK
;
A
#
# COMPACT_ATOMS: atom_id res chain seq x y z
N TYR A 1 4.77 9.94 -21.59
CA TYR A 1 5.07 8.83 -22.51
C TYR A 1 5.32 7.60 -21.65
N ILE A 2 4.48 6.58 -21.79
CA ILE A 2 4.61 5.30 -21.09
C ILE A 2 5.44 4.40 -22.00
N SER A 3 6.44 3.73 -21.45
CA SER A 3 7.31 2.86 -22.24
C SER A 3 6.57 1.56 -22.62
N PRO A 4 6.77 1.00 -23.83
CA PRO A 4 6.02 -0.19 -24.27
C PRO A 4 6.09 -1.37 -23.30
N GLU A 5 7.22 -1.56 -22.62
CA GLU A 5 7.42 -2.62 -21.63
C GLU A 5 6.67 -2.41 -20.32
N CYS A 6 6.17 -1.20 -20.06
CA CYS A 6 5.40 -0.80 -18.88
C CYS A 6 3.90 -0.65 -19.17
N THR A 7 3.50 -0.69 -20.44
CA THR A 7 2.12 -0.44 -20.86
C THR A 7 1.22 -1.66 -20.63
N CYS A 8 0.11 -1.45 -19.93
CA CYS A 8 -1.06 -2.32 -19.98
C CYS A 8 -2.24 -1.56 -20.61
N MET A 9 -3.00 -2.20 -21.49
CA MET A 9 -4.19 -1.60 -22.11
C MET A 9 -5.47 -2.21 -21.56
N ASP A 10 -6.47 -1.38 -21.28
CA ASP A 10 -7.81 -1.86 -20.94
C ASP A 10 -8.64 -2.17 -22.20
N GLU A 11 -9.82 -2.76 -21.99
CA GLU A 11 -10.75 -3.11 -23.08
C GLU A 11 -11.24 -1.88 -23.86
N ASP A 12 -11.19 -0.70 -23.25
CA ASP A 12 -11.57 0.58 -23.85
C ASP A 12 -10.42 1.20 -24.68
N GLY A 13 -9.24 0.57 -24.70
CA GLY A 13 -8.04 1.04 -25.40
C GLY A 13 -7.22 2.08 -24.63
N SER A 14 -7.50 2.29 -23.35
CA SER A 14 -6.75 3.21 -22.49
C SER A 14 -5.46 2.54 -21.99
N ALA A 15 -4.34 3.24 -22.13
CA ALA A 15 -3.03 2.76 -21.70
C ALA A 15 -2.70 3.22 -20.27
N TYR A 16 -2.23 2.29 -19.45
CA TYR A 16 -1.83 2.53 -18.06
C TYR A 16 -0.38 2.09 -17.83
N ASP A 17 0.31 2.83 -16.98
CA ASP A 17 1.69 2.53 -16.59
C ASP A 17 1.70 1.58 -15.41
N PHE A 18 2.18 0.35 -15.63
CA PHE A 18 2.22 -0.72 -14.64
C PHE A 18 3.63 -0.93 -14.06
N CYS A 19 4.58 -0.08 -14.40
CA CYS A 19 5.90 -0.07 -13.79
C CYS A 19 5.93 0.84 -12.56
N TYR A 20 6.62 0.40 -11.51
CA TYR A 20 7.04 1.32 -10.47
C TYR A 20 8.18 2.22 -10.99
N HIS A 21 8.06 3.52 -10.78
CA HIS A 21 9.12 4.50 -11.07
C HIS A 21 9.69 5.01 -9.75
N LEU A 22 11.01 4.94 -9.60
CA LEU A 22 11.67 5.49 -8.41
C LEU A 22 11.43 7.02 -8.37
N PRO A 23 10.84 7.58 -7.31
CA PRO A 23 10.48 9.00 -7.24
C PRO A 23 11.68 9.94 -7.45
N GLU A 24 12.83 9.60 -6.88
CA GLU A 24 14.07 10.38 -6.98
C GLU A 24 14.70 10.30 -8.37
N ASN A 25 14.44 9.21 -9.11
CA ASN A 25 14.96 9.02 -10.45
C ASN A 25 14.01 8.18 -11.33
N LYS A 26 13.14 8.87 -12.08
CA LYS A 26 12.10 8.24 -12.91
C LYS A 26 12.62 7.37 -14.06
N THR A 27 13.92 7.41 -14.35
CA THR A 27 14.53 6.52 -15.35
C THR A 27 14.74 5.11 -14.80
N ILE A 28 14.82 4.95 -13.47
CA ILE A 28 14.87 3.66 -12.81
C ILE A 28 13.44 3.12 -12.71
N ARG A 29 13.26 1.92 -13.28
CA ARG A 29 11.97 1.24 -13.38
C ARG A 29 12.06 -0.11 -12.69
N GLY A 30 11.02 -0.45 -11.93
CA GLY A 30 10.81 -1.80 -11.43
C GLY A 30 10.31 -2.75 -12.51
N GLU A 31 10.13 -4.01 -12.14
CA GLU A 31 9.44 -4.99 -12.99
C GLU A 31 7.98 -4.54 -13.22
N ARG A 32 7.47 -4.74 -14.44
CA ARG A 32 6.08 -4.40 -14.77
C ARG A 32 5.14 -5.38 -14.05
N PHE A 33 4.14 -4.84 -13.36
CA PHE A 33 3.09 -5.64 -12.75
C PHE A 33 2.26 -6.39 -13.81
N SER A 34 1.70 -7.56 -13.47
CA SER A 34 0.89 -8.34 -14.43
C SER A 34 -0.33 -7.53 -14.91
N CYS A 35 -0.52 -7.46 -16.23
CA CYS A 35 -1.67 -6.78 -16.82
C CYS A 35 -2.99 -7.50 -16.50
N GLU A 36 -2.94 -8.77 -16.07
CA GLU A 36 -4.13 -9.53 -15.66
C GLU A 36 -4.84 -8.88 -14.46
N HIS A 37 -4.13 -8.09 -13.65
CA HIS A 37 -4.70 -7.37 -12.52
C HIS A 37 -5.30 -6.00 -12.89
N LEU A 38 -5.26 -5.60 -14.16
CA LEU A 38 -5.77 -4.28 -14.60
C LEU A 38 -7.25 -4.08 -14.27
N SER A 39 -8.08 -5.09 -14.52
CA SER A 39 -9.52 -5.03 -14.24
C SER A 39 -9.79 -4.88 -12.75
N THR A 40 -9.07 -5.64 -11.90
CA THR A 40 -9.14 -5.53 -10.44
C THR A 40 -8.70 -4.15 -9.95
N LEU A 41 -7.59 -3.62 -10.46
CA LEU A 41 -7.13 -2.28 -10.08
C LEU A 41 -8.10 -1.19 -10.56
N LYS A 42 -8.75 -1.36 -11.72
CA LYS A 42 -9.80 -0.47 -12.22
C LYS A 42 -11.01 -0.48 -11.29
N SER A 43 -11.50 -1.65 -10.89
CA SER A 43 -12.68 -1.79 -10.02
C SER A 43 -12.45 -1.23 -8.61
N LEU A 44 -11.22 -1.33 -8.11
CA LEU A 44 -10.81 -0.74 -6.83
C LEU A 44 -10.54 0.78 -6.93
N GLY A 45 -10.58 1.37 -8.13
CA GLY A 45 -10.25 2.79 -8.33
C GLY A 45 -8.75 3.11 -8.14
N LEU A 46 -7.87 2.12 -8.28
CA LEU A 46 -6.43 2.23 -8.01
C LEU A 46 -5.58 2.58 -9.23
N LEU A 47 -6.16 2.67 -10.43
CA LEU A 47 -5.41 3.03 -11.65
C LEU A 47 -4.96 4.49 -11.70
N ASN A 48 -5.63 5.36 -10.95
CA ASN A 48 -5.25 6.76 -10.84
C ASN A 48 -4.86 7.08 -9.40
N THR A 49 -3.58 6.87 -9.10
CA THR A 49 -3.05 7.11 -7.76
C THR A 49 -2.66 8.54 -7.47
N SER A 50 -2.75 9.45 -8.46
CA SER A 50 -2.45 10.88 -8.24
C SER A 50 -3.43 11.55 -7.27
N GLN A 51 -4.57 10.91 -7.03
CA GLN A 51 -5.59 11.33 -6.08
C GLN A 51 -5.31 10.83 -4.67
N PHE A 52 -4.49 9.78 -4.52
CA PHE A 52 -4.07 9.35 -3.20
C PHE A 52 -3.05 10.37 -2.71
N PRO A 53 -3.36 11.07 -1.61
CA PRO A 53 -2.36 11.89 -0.95
C PRO A 53 -1.31 10.93 -0.39
N PHE A 54 -0.27 10.65 -1.16
CA PHE A 54 0.99 10.18 -0.60
C PHE A 54 1.55 11.35 0.21
N ALA A 55 1.00 11.53 1.40
CA ALA A 55 1.41 12.43 2.47
C ALA A 55 1.89 13.83 2.02
N PRO A 56 1.00 14.77 1.65
CA PRO A 56 1.37 16.17 1.55
C PRO A 56 1.50 16.74 2.97
N GLY A 57 2.71 16.70 3.54
CA GLY A 57 3.04 17.43 4.78
C GLY A 57 3.83 16.62 5.81
N SER A 58 4.26 17.29 6.88
CA SER A 58 4.86 16.65 8.05
C SER A 58 3.78 15.85 8.79
N ILE A 59 3.57 14.61 8.37
CA ILE A 59 2.77 13.67 9.15
C ILE A 59 3.61 13.32 10.38
N ASP A 60 3.02 13.41 11.58
CA ASP A 60 3.62 12.81 12.77
C ASP A 60 3.97 11.34 12.42
N PRO A 61 5.21 10.88 12.66
CA PRO A 61 5.59 9.52 12.32
C PRO A 61 4.59 8.54 12.94
N MET A 62 4.00 7.70 12.10
CA MET A 62 2.98 6.73 12.47
C MET A 62 3.25 5.39 11.76
N PHE A 63 2.96 4.29 12.44
CA PHE A 63 2.98 2.98 11.80
C PHE A 63 1.60 2.70 11.24
N VAL A 64 1.57 2.22 10.01
CA VAL A 64 0.37 1.71 9.36
C VAL A 64 0.63 0.24 9.09
N ALA A 65 -0.24 -0.62 9.61
CA ALA A 65 -0.18 -2.06 9.39
C ALA A 65 -1.54 -2.60 8.98
N GLY A 66 -1.56 -3.76 8.34
CA GLY A 66 -2.76 -4.56 8.15
C GLY A 66 -2.44 -6.02 8.37
N PHE A 67 -3.36 -6.75 8.98
CA PHE A 67 -3.23 -8.18 9.25
C PHE A 67 -4.61 -8.86 9.27
N SER A 68 -4.61 -10.15 8.98
CA SER A 68 -5.77 -11.05 9.06
C SER A 68 -5.70 -11.90 10.33
N GLU A 69 -6.76 -12.67 10.61
CA GLU A 69 -6.86 -13.58 11.76
C GLU A 69 -5.62 -14.48 11.95
N ASP A 70 -5.12 -15.03 10.86
CA ASP A 70 -3.97 -15.94 10.84
C ASP A 70 -2.62 -15.26 11.13
N HIS A 71 -2.58 -13.92 11.22
CA HIS A 71 -1.39 -13.13 11.54
C HIS A 71 -1.60 -12.22 12.78
N GLN A 72 -2.62 -12.49 13.60
CA GLN A 72 -2.95 -11.63 14.74
C GLN A 72 -1.89 -11.69 15.87
N GLU A 73 -1.20 -12.83 16.04
CA GLU A 73 -0.17 -12.98 17.07
C GLU A 73 1.07 -12.15 16.71
N GLU A 74 1.48 -12.20 15.44
CA GLU A 74 2.54 -11.38 14.86
C GLU A 74 2.22 -9.89 15.00
N ALA A 75 0.96 -9.51 14.81
CA ALA A 75 0.52 -8.14 15.01
C ALA A 75 0.67 -7.70 16.47
N LEU A 76 0.33 -8.54 17.45
CA LEU A 76 0.54 -8.25 18.87
C LEU A 76 2.03 -8.08 19.19
N TYR A 77 2.90 -8.93 18.65
CA TYR A 77 4.35 -8.78 18.81
C TYR A 77 4.88 -7.48 18.19
N LEU A 78 4.39 -7.11 17.01
CA LEU A 78 4.73 -5.85 16.36
C LEU A 78 4.33 -4.66 17.23
N MET A 79 3.09 -4.63 17.74
CA MET A 79 2.60 -3.56 18.60
C MET A 79 3.43 -3.44 19.89
N ASN A 80 3.71 -4.57 20.55
CA ASN A 80 4.55 -4.59 21.75
C ASN A 80 5.98 -4.09 21.48
N SER A 81 6.55 -4.45 20.33
CA SER A 81 7.87 -3.98 19.90
C SER A 81 7.89 -2.47 19.66
N ILE A 82 6.86 -1.94 18.98
CA ILE A 82 6.71 -0.51 18.73
C ILE A 82 6.60 0.26 20.05
N VAL A 83 5.74 -0.16 20.98
CA VAL A 83 5.60 0.49 22.29
C VAL A 83 6.91 0.49 23.05
N LYS A 84 7.66 -0.62 23.01
CA LYS A 84 8.95 -0.76 23.69
C LYS A 84 10.05 0.13 23.11
N HIS A 85 10.10 0.27 21.78
CA HIS A 85 11.24 0.89 21.09
C HIS A 85 10.96 2.29 20.55
N LYS A 86 9.69 2.69 20.46
CA LYS A 86 9.20 3.99 19.98
C LYS A 86 8.12 4.57 20.89
N PRO A 87 8.39 4.76 22.20
CA PRO A 87 7.41 5.25 23.16
C PRO A 87 6.93 6.69 22.86
N GLU A 88 7.71 7.48 22.11
CA GLU A 88 7.32 8.81 21.64
C GLU A 88 6.19 8.79 20.61
N MET A 89 5.92 7.63 20.03
CA MET A 89 4.95 7.47 18.97
C MET A 89 3.52 7.36 19.51
N LYS A 90 2.67 8.29 19.08
CA LYS A 90 1.34 8.46 19.69
C LYS A 90 0.23 7.67 19.02
N ARG A 91 0.45 7.17 17.80
CA ARG A 91 -0.61 6.56 16.97
C ARG A 91 -0.06 5.47 16.06
N MET A 92 -0.81 4.37 16.00
CA MET A 92 -0.70 3.32 14.97
C MET A 92 -2.08 3.15 14.33
N ILE A 93 -2.13 3.03 13.00
CA ILE A 93 -3.34 2.72 12.25
C ILE A 93 -3.27 1.25 11.84
N VAL A 94 -4.33 0.51 12.12
CA VAL A 94 -4.43 -0.92 11.85
C VAL A 94 -5.62 -1.19 10.95
N TYR A 95 -5.37 -1.82 9.80
CA TYR A 95 -6.39 -2.33 8.90
C TYR A 95 -6.64 -3.81 9.19
N ASP A 96 -7.88 -4.12 9.59
CA ASP A 96 -8.37 -5.49 9.71
C ASP A 96 -8.59 -6.06 8.29
N LEU A 97 -7.73 -7.00 7.90
CA LEU A 97 -7.82 -7.67 6.60
C LEU A 97 -8.77 -8.87 6.62
N GLY A 98 -9.40 -9.16 7.77
CA GLY A 98 -10.42 -10.19 7.94
C GLY A 98 -10.18 -11.05 9.18
N GLY A 99 -11.23 -11.25 9.98
CA GLY A 99 -11.30 -12.25 11.05
C GLY A 99 -10.53 -11.90 12.34
N VAL A 100 -10.01 -10.67 12.47
CA VAL A 100 -9.26 -10.25 13.66
C VAL A 100 -10.17 -10.17 14.89
N ASP A 101 -9.77 -10.83 15.98
CA ASP A 101 -10.43 -10.64 17.29
C ASP A 101 -10.02 -9.29 17.91
N ARG A 102 -10.92 -8.31 17.76
CA ARG A 102 -10.75 -6.95 18.29
C ARG A 102 -10.69 -6.90 19.82
N SER A 103 -11.11 -7.95 20.52
CA SER A 103 -11.06 -7.99 21.99
C SER A 103 -9.62 -8.02 22.51
N LEU A 104 -8.67 -8.46 21.70
CA LEU A 104 -7.25 -8.54 22.02
C LEU A 104 -6.52 -7.19 21.99
N PHE A 105 -7.15 -6.14 21.43
CA PHE A 105 -6.50 -4.85 21.14
C PHE A 105 -7.11 -3.67 21.94
N LYS A 106 -7.57 -3.93 23.18
CA LYS A 106 -8.17 -2.92 24.07
C LYS A 106 -7.16 -2.02 24.76
#